data_AF-A0A0A1W145-F1
#
_entry.id   AF-A0A0A1W145-F1
#
_cell.length_a   1.000
_cell.length_b   1.000
_cell.length_c   1.000
_cell.angle_alpha   90.00
_cell.angle_beta   90.00
_cell.angle_gamma   90.00
#
_symmetry.space_group_name_H-M   'P 1'
#
loop_
_entity.id
_entity.type
_entity.pdbx_description
1 polymer ?
#
loop_
_entity_poly.entity_id
_entity_poly.type
_entity_poly.pdbx_seq_one_letter_code
_entity_poly.pdbx_strand_id
1 'polypeptide(L)'
;MVEAILPGTYITVRDEGLISAGQVVSGNIGIVGTAAKGPVDEVQILGSFSEAKAIFGEIDPARQLTLIQALEQIYNNGGKTVYAVRTAAKAAKATYKIKDSSEKDLVTLEAKTPGNWGNDIKIKITDADSPAKSKKVELTYQNTKETYTISKSGDLEQQVNNQTKGSTLVTATLAKDSSSEALPKNTGEVAFAAGSDGQPSYKNSLAQLENELINLVLLAGQDVSNGSIPILP
;
A
#
# COMPACT_ATOMS: atom_id res chain seq x y z
N MET A 1 -37.62 67.74 -24.29
CA MET A 1 -36.35 68.30 -23.79
C MET A 1 -35.42 67.11 -23.62
N VAL A 2 -34.36 67.04 -24.44
CA VAL A 2 -33.42 65.91 -24.50
C VAL A 2 -32.31 66.14 -23.48
N GLU A 3 -32.10 65.17 -22.59
CA GLU A 3 -30.99 65.13 -21.65
C GLU A 3 -29.73 64.67 -22.39
N ALA A 4 -28.74 65.55 -22.50
CA ALA A 4 -27.48 65.26 -23.15
C ALA A 4 -26.56 64.54 -22.15
N ILE A 5 -26.47 63.21 -22.25
CA ILE A 5 -25.44 62.43 -21.56
C ILE A 5 -24.12 62.73 -22.25
N LEU A 6 -23.26 63.51 -21.59
CA LEU A 6 -21.90 63.77 -22.06
C LEU A 6 -21.14 62.44 -22.19
N PRO A 7 -20.56 62.12 -23.35
CA PRO A 7 -19.76 60.91 -23.49
C PRO A 7 -18.46 61.09 -22.70
N GLY A 8 -18.32 60.33 -21.63
CA GLY A 8 -17.12 60.25 -20.81
C GLY A 8 -16.85 58.81 -20.40
N THR A 9 -15.58 58.42 -20.34
CA THR A 9 -15.18 57.09 -19.83
C THR A 9 -15.24 57.10 -18.31
N TYR A 10 -16.15 56.33 -17.74
CA TYR A 10 -16.22 56.11 -16.30
C TYR A 10 -15.32 54.92 -15.93
N ILE A 11 -14.24 55.18 -15.20
CA ILE A 11 -13.38 54.13 -14.65
C ILE A 11 -13.76 53.95 -13.18
N THR A 12 -14.39 52.83 -12.86
CA THR A 12 -14.57 52.39 -11.48
C THR A 12 -13.43 51.48 -11.09
N VAL A 13 -12.52 51.95 -10.24
CA VAL A 13 -11.51 51.09 -9.62
C VAL A 13 -12.17 50.41 -8.44
N ARG A 14 -12.40 49.10 -8.54
CA ARG A 14 -12.66 48.28 -7.35
C ARG A 14 -11.32 48.06 -6.67
N ASP A 15 -11.25 48.21 -5.36
CA ASP A 15 -10.12 47.65 -4.62
C ASP A 15 -10.14 46.15 -4.88
N GLU A 16 -9.33 45.69 -5.83
CA GLU A 16 -8.78 44.35 -5.79
C GLU A 16 -7.86 44.35 -4.57
N GLY A 17 -8.47 44.27 -3.38
CA GLY A 17 -7.74 44.03 -2.15
C GLY A 17 -6.79 42.91 -2.47
N LEU A 18 -5.48 43.15 -2.26
CA LEU A 18 -4.40 42.26 -2.69
C LEU A 18 -4.94 40.84 -2.59
N ILE A 19 -5.19 40.21 -3.74
CA ILE A 19 -5.15 38.77 -3.80
C ILE A 19 -3.70 38.47 -3.43
N SER A 20 -3.44 38.47 -2.12
CA SER A 20 -2.31 37.77 -1.55
C SER A 20 -2.49 36.40 -2.15
N ALA A 21 -1.68 36.10 -3.17
CA ALA A 21 -1.63 34.78 -3.76
C ALA A 21 -1.58 33.86 -2.55
N GLY A 22 -2.67 33.10 -2.32
CA GLY A 22 -2.80 32.27 -1.12
C GLY A 22 -1.50 31.50 -0.99
N GLN A 23 -0.93 31.45 0.23
CA GLN A 23 0.40 30.88 0.48
C GLN A 23 0.68 29.75 -0.49
N VAL A 24 1.59 29.99 -1.43
CA VAL A 24 1.91 28.97 -2.44
C VAL A 24 2.50 27.82 -1.64
N VAL A 25 1.75 26.72 -1.54
CA VAL A 25 2.20 25.53 -0.83
C VAL A 25 3.37 25.00 -1.64
N SER A 26 4.59 25.38 -1.30
CA SER A 26 5.81 25.02 -2.06
C SER A 26 6.39 23.68 -1.61
N GLY A 27 5.69 22.96 -0.73
CA GLY A 27 6.19 21.77 -0.05
C GLY A 27 5.56 20.45 -0.50
N ASN A 28 4.65 20.44 -1.50
CA ASN A 28 4.01 19.21 -1.96
C ASN A 28 4.86 18.55 -3.05
N ILE A 29 5.40 17.38 -2.72
CA ILE A 29 6.27 16.61 -3.60
C ILE A 29 5.55 15.32 -3.98
N GLY A 30 5.36 15.06 -5.26
CA GLY A 30 4.89 13.78 -5.78
C GLY A 30 6.07 12.87 -6.09
N ILE A 31 5.97 11.61 -5.73
CA ILE A 31 6.97 10.60 -6.06
C ILE A 31 6.31 9.33 -6.56
N VAL A 32 6.82 8.80 -7.66
CA VAL A 32 6.48 7.47 -8.17
C VAL A 32 7.70 6.58 -8.12
N GLY A 33 7.58 5.38 -7.57
CA GLY A 33 8.70 4.45 -7.49
C GLY A 33 8.28 3.03 -7.12
N THR A 34 9.24 2.10 -7.14
CA THR A 34 9.03 0.71 -6.75
C THR A 34 9.29 0.52 -5.26
N ALA A 35 8.44 -0.25 -4.58
CA ALA A 35 8.57 -0.58 -3.16
C ALA A 35 8.28 -2.06 -2.91
N ALA A 36 8.75 -2.58 -1.78
CA ALA A 36 8.58 -3.97 -1.37
C ALA A 36 7.16 -4.23 -0.88
N LYS A 37 6.55 -3.27 -0.18
CA LYS A 37 5.23 -3.37 0.44
C LYS A 37 4.37 -2.15 0.07
N GLY A 38 3.07 -2.24 0.32
CA GLY A 38 2.15 -1.10 0.23
C GLY A 38 1.13 -1.22 -0.90
N PRO A 39 0.12 -0.35 -0.91
CA PRO A 39 -0.88 -0.31 -1.98
C PRO A 39 -0.20 0.06 -3.31
N VAL A 40 -0.66 -0.52 -4.41
CA VAL A 40 -0.12 -0.30 -5.76
C VAL A 40 -1.07 0.62 -6.50
N ASP A 41 -0.53 1.59 -7.23
CA ASP A 41 -1.30 2.58 -8.01
C ASP A 41 -2.31 3.39 -7.17
N GLU A 42 -2.03 3.58 -5.87
CA GLU A 42 -2.78 4.47 -4.98
C GLU A 42 -1.86 5.56 -4.43
N VAL A 43 -2.38 6.78 -4.33
CA VAL A 43 -1.68 7.91 -3.73
C VAL A 43 -1.73 7.81 -2.21
N GLN A 44 -0.55 7.79 -1.60
CA GLN A 44 -0.40 7.84 -0.14
C GLN A 44 0.26 9.16 0.26
N ILE A 45 -0.42 9.93 1.10
CA ILE A 45 0.11 11.17 1.65
C ILE A 45 0.97 10.80 2.86
N LEU A 46 2.24 11.14 2.79
CA LEU A 46 3.23 10.87 3.82
C LEU A 46 3.72 12.18 4.41
N GLY A 47 3.74 12.25 5.75
CA GLY A 47 4.31 13.39 6.49
C GLY A 47 5.69 13.11 7.06
N SER A 48 6.14 11.86 7.06
CA SER A 48 7.45 11.49 7.62
C SER A 48 8.06 10.25 6.98
N PHE A 49 9.38 10.12 7.12
CA PHE A 49 10.10 8.93 6.66
C PHE A 49 9.76 7.67 7.46
N SER A 50 9.38 7.81 8.75
CA SER A 50 8.97 6.67 9.57
C SER A 50 7.64 6.07 9.07
N GLU A 51 6.71 6.95 8.70
CA GLU A 51 5.43 6.56 8.09
C GLU A 51 5.63 5.90 6.72
N ALA A 52 6.55 6.44 5.90
CA ALA A 52 6.95 5.83 4.64
C ALA A 52 7.42 4.37 4.81
N LYS A 53 8.29 4.12 5.80
CA LYS A 53 8.79 2.77 6.11
C LYS A 53 7.69 1.83 6.59
N ALA A 54 6.75 2.33 7.40
CA ALA A 54 5.64 1.53 7.90
C ALA A 54 4.70 1.05 6.77
N ILE A 55 4.45 1.92 5.78
CA ILE A 55 3.52 1.64 4.67
C ILE A 55 4.21 0.85 3.55
N PHE A 56 5.38 1.31 3.10
CA PHE A 56 6.04 0.82 1.90
C PHE A 56 7.16 -0.19 2.17
N GLY A 57 7.50 -0.42 3.44
CA GLY A 57 8.51 -1.38 3.88
C GLY A 57 9.89 -0.77 4.07
N GLU A 58 10.87 -1.63 4.36
CA GLU A 58 12.25 -1.19 4.57
C GLU A 58 12.99 -0.92 3.27
N ILE A 59 14.16 -0.27 3.40
CA ILE A 59 15.08 -0.07 2.27
C ILE A 59 15.56 -1.43 1.80
N ASP A 60 15.36 -1.71 0.51
CA ASP A 60 15.92 -2.90 -0.10
C ASP A 60 17.45 -2.79 -0.21
N PRO A 61 18.21 -3.73 0.39
CA PRO A 61 19.67 -3.76 0.25
C PRO A 61 20.12 -4.03 -1.20
N ALA A 62 19.29 -4.64 -2.04
CA ALA A 62 19.60 -4.89 -3.45
C ALA A 62 19.49 -3.64 -4.33
N ARG A 63 19.02 -2.50 -3.78
CA ARG A 63 18.82 -1.21 -4.48
C ARG A 63 17.93 -1.29 -5.73
N GLN A 64 17.11 -2.34 -5.85
CA GLN A 64 16.17 -2.47 -6.97
C GLN A 64 14.87 -1.69 -6.71
N LEU A 65 14.56 -1.44 -5.44
CA LEU A 65 13.42 -0.67 -4.98
C LEU A 65 13.83 0.76 -4.63
N THR A 66 13.36 1.71 -5.43
CA THR A 66 13.86 3.09 -5.43
C THR A 66 13.00 4.05 -4.62
N LEU A 67 11.75 3.67 -4.28
CA LEU A 67 10.79 4.58 -3.62
C LEU A 67 11.27 5.02 -2.23
N ILE A 68 11.64 4.08 -1.35
CA ILE A 68 12.07 4.42 0.02
C ILE A 68 13.37 5.23 0.01
N GLN A 69 14.31 4.90 -0.88
CA GLN A 69 15.59 5.61 -0.99
C GLN A 69 15.39 7.06 -1.45
N ALA A 70 14.53 7.28 -2.44
CA ALA A 70 14.19 8.62 -2.89
C ALA A 70 13.38 9.39 -1.84
N LEU A 71 12.49 8.72 -1.09
CA LEU A 71 11.80 9.33 0.05
C LEU A 71 12.78 9.79 1.14
N GLU A 72 13.81 9.00 1.46
CA GLU A 72 14.86 9.40 2.39
C GLU A 72 15.55 10.69 1.95
N GLN A 73 15.91 10.79 0.66
CA GLN A 73 16.52 11.99 0.11
C GLN A 73 15.56 13.18 0.17
N ILE A 74 14.28 13.00 -0.14
CA ILE A 74 13.28 14.08 -0.09
C ILE A 74 13.14 14.62 1.35
N TYR A 75 13.02 13.75 2.34
CA TYR A 75 12.89 14.17 3.75
C TYR A 75 14.18 14.81 4.27
N ASN A 76 15.36 14.31 3.89
CA ASN A 76 16.64 14.92 4.25
C ASN A 76 16.82 16.32 3.64
N ASN A 77 16.23 16.59 2.48
CA ASN A 77 16.23 17.90 1.83
C ASN A 77 15.08 18.82 2.32
N GLY A 78 14.34 18.43 3.36
CA GLY A 78 13.31 19.27 3.97
C GLY A 78 11.91 19.14 3.37
N GLY A 79 11.64 18.06 2.62
CA GLY A 79 10.28 17.72 2.18
C GLY A 79 9.34 17.52 3.37
N LYS A 80 8.17 18.18 3.35
CA LYS A 80 7.19 18.13 4.45
C LYS A 80 5.97 17.27 4.13
N THR A 81 5.52 17.30 2.88
CA THR A 81 4.33 16.57 2.44
C THR A 81 4.66 15.86 1.13
N VAL A 82 4.66 14.54 1.17
CA VAL A 82 5.02 13.71 0.01
C VAL A 82 3.86 12.83 -0.41
N TYR A 83 3.43 12.97 -1.65
CA TYR A 83 2.45 12.12 -2.31
C TYR A 83 3.18 10.97 -2.97
N ALA A 84 3.24 9.81 -2.31
CA ALA A 84 3.94 8.64 -2.79
C ALA A 84 3.00 7.67 -3.49
N VAL A 85 3.35 7.26 -4.71
CA VAL A 85 2.67 6.18 -5.43
C VAL A 85 3.66 5.06 -5.68
N ARG A 86 3.31 3.87 -5.19
CA ARG A 86 4.03 2.65 -5.55
C ARG A 86 3.57 2.20 -6.94
N THR A 87 4.51 2.12 -7.87
CA THR A 87 4.28 1.55 -9.18
C THR A 87 4.65 0.07 -9.20
N ALA A 88 3.74 -0.78 -9.67
CA ALA A 88 4.01 -2.20 -9.87
C ALA A 88 3.00 -2.85 -10.84
N ALA A 89 3.44 -3.18 -12.05
CA ALA A 89 2.69 -4.04 -12.97
C ALA A 89 2.97 -5.53 -12.69
N LYS A 90 1.92 -6.35 -12.73
CA LYS A 90 1.98 -7.81 -12.45
C LYS A 90 2.53 -8.16 -11.06
N ALA A 91 2.31 -7.30 -10.08
CA ALA A 91 2.64 -7.61 -8.68
C ALA A 91 1.77 -8.78 -8.19
N ALA A 92 2.38 -9.73 -7.49
CA ALA A 92 1.70 -10.91 -6.97
C ALA A 92 1.67 -10.90 -5.45
N LYS A 93 0.53 -11.28 -4.86
CA LYS A 93 0.39 -11.49 -3.42
C LYS A 93 1.00 -12.83 -3.06
N ALA A 94 1.74 -12.87 -1.95
CA ALA A 94 2.18 -14.14 -1.40
C ALA A 94 0.95 -14.88 -0.87
N THR A 95 0.82 -16.16 -1.21
CA THR A 95 -0.32 -16.98 -0.82
C THR A 95 0.14 -18.23 -0.09
N TYR A 96 -0.66 -18.66 0.87
CA TYR A 96 -0.46 -19.89 1.61
C TYR A 96 -1.79 -20.61 1.81
N LYS A 97 -1.85 -21.87 1.39
CA LYS A 97 -3.04 -22.70 1.55
C LYS A 97 -2.89 -23.58 2.78
N ILE A 98 -3.74 -23.35 3.78
CA ILE A 98 -3.87 -24.22 4.94
C ILE A 98 -4.68 -25.44 4.53
N LYS A 99 -4.12 -26.63 4.78
CA LYS A 99 -4.77 -27.91 4.49
C LYS A 99 -5.34 -28.56 5.74
N ASP A 100 -6.39 -29.35 5.56
CA ASP A 100 -6.94 -30.25 6.57
C ASP A 100 -6.04 -31.49 6.76
N SER A 101 -6.31 -32.27 7.82
CA SER A 101 -5.78 -33.61 8.04
C SER A 101 -6.03 -34.56 6.86
N SER A 102 -7.06 -34.29 6.05
CA SER A 102 -7.38 -35.01 4.81
C SER A 102 -6.78 -34.38 3.54
N GLU A 103 -5.80 -33.48 3.69
CA GLU A 103 -5.10 -32.74 2.61
C GLU A 103 -5.98 -31.85 1.71
N LYS A 104 -7.23 -31.62 2.10
CA LYS A 104 -8.11 -30.66 1.42
C LYS A 104 -7.74 -29.23 1.78
N ASP A 105 -7.75 -28.34 0.77
CA ASP A 105 -7.51 -26.91 0.95
C ASP A 105 -8.64 -26.31 1.80
N LEU A 106 -8.34 -25.90 3.03
CA LEU A 106 -9.33 -25.43 4.00
C LEU A 106 -9.51 -23.91 3.94
N VAL A 107 -8.39 -23.20 4.08
CA VAL A 107 -8.32 -21.74 4.11
C VAL A 107 -7.14 -21.30 3.26
N THR A 108 -7.35 -20.33 2.39
CA THR A 108 -6.27 -19.65 1.68
C THR A 108 -5.97 -18.35 2.41
N LEU A 109 -4.73 -18.19 2.87
CA LEU A 109 -4.20 -16.95 3.40
C LEU A 109 -3.45 -16.23 2.29
N GLU A 110 -3.72 -14.96 2.12
CA GLU A 110 -3.04 -14.10 1.15
C GLU A 110 -2.45 -12.89 1.88
N ALA A 111 -1.25 -12.45 1.48
CA ALA A 111 -0.69 -11.20 1.99
C ALA A 111 -1.60 -10.02 1.63
N LYS A 112 -1.78 -9.08 2.56
CA LYS A 112 -2.70 -7.94 2.38
C LYS A 112 -2.35 -7.10 1.16
N THR A 113 -1.06 -6.88 0.93
CA THR A 113 -0.52 -6.16 -0.23
C THR A 113 0.39 -7.05 -1.06
N PRO A 114 0.38 -6.93 -2.40
CA PRO A 114 1.30 -7.68 -3.25
C PRO A 114 2.74 -7.25 -2.98
N GLY A 115 3.69 -8.16 -3.19
CA GLY A 115 5.11 -7.88 -3.02
C GLY A 115 5.89 -9.01 -2.38
N ASN A 116 7.21 -8.93 -2.51
CA ASN A 116 8.13 -9.98 -2.07
C ASN A 116 8.21 -10.09 -0.54
N TRP A 117 7.86 -9.01 0.19
CA TRP A 117 7.72 -9.00 1.65
C TRP A 117 6.77 -10.10 2.16
N GLY A 118 5.76 -10.46 1.36
CA GLY A 118 4.80 -11.49 1.72
C GLY A 118 5.47 -12.86 1.90
N ASN A 119 6.59 -13.12 1.21
CA ASN A 119 7.33 -14.38 1.32
C ASN A 119 8.06 -14.53 2.67
N ASP A 120 8.29 -13.43 3.39
CA ASP A 120 8.90 -13.45 4.73
C ASP A 120 7.87 -13.69 5.84
N ILE A 121 6.57 -13.69 5.51
CA ILE A 121 5.51 -14.05 6.45
C ILE A 121 5.60 -15.56 6.70
N LYS A 122 5.73 -15.92 7.98
CA LYS A 122 5.74 -17.32 8.41
C LYS A 122 4.49 -17.66 9.17
N ILE A 123 3.93 -18.83 8.88
CA ILE A 123 2.80 -19.41 9.59
C ILE A 123 3.22 -20.66 10.34
N LYS A 124 2.71 -20.82 11.55
CA LYS A 124 2.86 -22.01 12.38
C LYS A 124 1.51 -22.39 12.96
N ILE A 125 1.12 -23.66 12.84
CA ILE A 125 -0.17 -24.16 13.34
C ILE A 125 0.09 -25.24 14.38
N THR A 126 -0.32 -24.99 15.62
CA THR A 126 -0.17 -25.91 16.76
C THR A 126 -1.50 -26.20 17.43
N ASP A 127 -1.58 -27.24 18.27
CA ASP A 127 -2.76 -27.48 19.11
C ASP A 127 -2.83 -26.44 20.24
N ALA A 128 -4.01 -25.86 20.46
CA ALA A 128 -4.21 -24.86 21.52
C ALA A 128 -4.54 -25.50 22.87
N ASP A 129 -5.22 -26.64 22.89
CA ASP A 129 -5.58 -27.40 24.11
C ASP A 129 -5.57 -28.92 23.86
N SER A 130 -5.37 -29.68 24.94
CA SER A 130 -5.60 -31.14 24.98
C SER A 130 -6.87 -31.40 25.80
N PRO A 131 -7.99 -31.87 25.23
CA PRO A 131 -8.20 -32.47 23.90
C PRO A 131 -8.31 -31.43 22.75
N ALA A 132 -7.83 -31.80 21.56
CA ALA A 132 -7.64 -30.98 20.35
C ALA A 132 -8.93 -30.42 19.71
N LYS A 133 -9.72 -29.66 20.47
CA LYS A 133 -10.93 -28.95 20.00
C LYS A 133 -10.63 -27.55 19.47
N SER A 134 -9.38 -27.09 19.60
CA SER A 134 -8.91 -25.76 19.19
C SER A 134 -7.48 -25.85 18.66
N LYS A 135 -7.22 -25.09 17.59
CA LYS A 135 -5.91 -24.91 16.97
C LYS A 135 -5.43 -23.48 17.20
N LYS A 136 -4.12 -23.31 17.34
CA LYS A 136 -3.44 -22.03 17.46
C LYS A 136 -2.68 -21.77 16.16
N VAL A 137 -3.02 -20.68 15.48
CA VAL A 137 -2.34 -20.20 14.27
C VAL A 137 -1.49 -18.99 14.66
N GLU A 138 -0.18 -19.15 14.57
CA GLU A 138 0.79 -18.10 14.82
C GLU A 138 1.34 -17.59 13.47
N LEU A 139 1.13 -16.30 13.19
CA LEU A 139 1.67 -15.60 12.03
C LEU A 139 2.81 -14.71 12.53
N THR A 140 4.00 -14.87 11.95
CA THR A 140 5.20 -14.11 12.33
C THR A 140 5.76 -13.43 11.11
N TYR A 141 5.96 -12.12 11.20
CA TYR A 141 6.63 -11.29 10.21
C TYR A 141 7.60 -10.35 10.92
N GLN A 142 8.92 -10.59 10.76
CA GLN A 142 9.98 -9.88 11.46
C GLN A 142 9.72 -9.81 12.99
N ASN A 143 9.42 -8.62 13.52
CA ASN A 143 9.15 -8.39 14.95
C ASN A 143 7.65 -8.44 15.30
N THR A 144 6.78 -8.59 14.30
CA THR A 144 5.33 -8.66 14.49
C THR A 144 4.90 -10.11 14.58
N LYS A 145 4.30 -10.49 15.71
CA LYS A 145 3.73 -11.81 15.92
C LYS A 145 2.25 -11.69 16.23
N GLU A 146 1.42 -12.23 15.35
CA GLU A 146 -0.03 -12.33 15.50
C GLU A 146 -0.40 -13.79 15.84
N THR A 147 -1.34 -13.98 16.76
CA THR A 147 -1.74 -15.31 17.23
C THR A 147 -3.24 -15.40 17.27
N TYR A 148 -3.79 -16.43 16.64
CA TYR A 148 -5.22 -16.68 16.52
C TYR A 148 -5.54 -18.07 17.05
N THR A 149 -6.45 -18.15 18.02
CA THR A 149 -6.97 -19.42 18.52
C THR A 149 -8.30 -19.67 17.84
N ILE A 150 -8.39 -20.77 17.10
CA ILE A 150 -9.53 -21.13 16.28
C ILE A 150 -10.07 -22.51 16.67
N SER A 151 -11.37 -22.58 16.89
CA SER A 151 -12.08 -23.85 17.09
C SER A 151 -12.73 -24.36 15.80
N LYS A 152 -12.93 -23.47 14.83
CA LYS A 152 -13.47 -23.77 13.50
C LYS A 152 -12.69 -23.01 12.42
N SER A 153 -12.67 -23.51 11.20
CA SER A 153 -12.00 -22.84 10.08
C SER A 153 -12.67 -21.52 9.68
N GLY A 154 -13.99 -21.41 9.88
CA GLY A 154 -14.74 -20.15 9.70
C GLY A 154 -14.37 -19.05 10.69
N ASP A 155 -14.01 -19.41 11.93
CA ASP A 155 -13.55 -18.44 12.93
C ASP A 155 -12.23 -17.79 12.52
N LEU A 156 -11.38 -18.52 11.79
CA LEU A 156 -10.12 -17.99 11.30
C LEU A 156 -10.33 -16.85 10.31
N GLU A 157 -11.27 -17.00 9.37
CA GLU A 157 -11.60 -15.94 8.42
C GLU A 157 -12.17 -14.71 9.13
N GLN A 158 -13.08 -14.91 10.08
CA GLN A 158 -13.67 -13.80 10.83
C GLN A 158 -12.67 -13.09 11.73
N GLN A 159 -11.75 -13.82 12.36
CA GLN A 159 -10.72 -13.23 13.22
C GLN A 159 -9.62 -12.54 12.40
N VAL A 160 -9.18 -13.13 11.29
CA VAL A 160 -8.15 -12.54 10.42
C VAL A 160 -8.68 -11.32 9.68
N ASN A 161 -9.93 -11.37 9.18
CA ASN A 161 -10.53 -10.26 8.45
C ASN A 161 -11.25 -9.23 9.34
N ASN A 162 -11.12 -9.35 10.67
CA ASN A 162 -11.79 -8.43 11.59
C ASN A 162 -11.29 -6.98 11.42
N GLN A 163 -12.20 -6.01 11.29
CA GLN A 163 -11.82 -4.61 11.06
C GLN A 163 -11.10 -3.94 12.24
N THR A 164 -11.24 -4.47 13.47
CA THR A 164 -10.73 -3.84 14.70
C THR A 164 -9.55 -4.58 15.33
N LYS A 165 -9.43 -5.90 15.11
CA LYS A 165 -8.35 -6.76 15.61
C LYS A 165 -7.80 -7.75 14.57
N GLY A 166 -8.15 -7.53 13.30
CA GLY A 166 -7.73 -8.41 12.21
C GLY A 166 -6.24 -8.33 11.94
N SER A 167 -5.79 -9.24 11.09
CA SER A 167 -4.39 -9.31 10.72
C SER A 167 -4.02 -8.08 9.90
N THR A 168 -2.91 -7.45 10.29
CA THR A 168 -2.29 -6.38 9.49
C THR A 168 -1.45 -6.94 8.35
N LEU A 169 -1.22 -8.26 8.35
CA LEU A 169 -0.28 -8.97 7.50
C LEU A 169 -0.99 -9.77 6.40
N VAL A 170 -2.08 -10.48 6.73
CA VAL A 170 -2.75 -11.41 5.83
C VAL A 170 -4.26 -11.25 5.82
N THR A 171 -4.89 -11.62 4.72
CA THR A 171 -6.33 -11.80 4.59
C THR A 171 -6.61 -13.29 4.43
N ALA A 172 -7.62 -13.80 5.12
CA ALA A 172 -8.04 -15.19 5.02
C ALA A 172 -9.27 -15.31 4.12
N THR A 173 -9.35 -16.38 3.34
CA THR A 173 -10.53 -16.72 2.55
C THR A 173 -10.79 -18.21 2.67
N LEU A 174 -11.99 -18.62 3.08
CA LEU A 174 -12.35 -20.04 3.07
C LEU A 174 -12.39 -20.57 1.64
N ALA A 175 -11.83 -21.76 1.44
CA ALA A 175 -11.98 -22.46 0.18
C ALA A 175 -13.45 -22.89 0.00
N LYS A 176 -13.99 -22.71 -1.21
CA LYS A 176 -15.41 -22.94 -1.54
C LYS A 176 -15.90 -24.38 -1.29
N ASP A 177 -14.99 -25.35 -1.18
CA ASP A 177 -15.29 -26.77 -1.00
C ASP A 177 -15.02 -27.29 0.43
N SER A 178 -14.73 -26.39 1.37
CA SER A 178 -14.31 -26.75 2.71
C SER A 178 -15.38 -26.54 3.77
N SER A 179 -15.62 -27.58 4.57
CA SER A 179 -16.50 -27.50 5.73
C SER A 179 -15.95 -26.49 6.73
N SER A 180 -16.76 -25.50 7.10
CA SER A 180 -16.43 -24.47 8.11
C SER A 180 -16.09 -25.06 9.49
N GLU A 181 -16.28 -26.36 9.70
CA GLU A 181 -16.05 -27.06 10.97
C GLU A 181 -14.77 -27.90 10.99
N ALA A 182 -14.07 -28.02 9.87
CA ALA A 182 -12.82 -28.78 9.80
C ALA A 182 -11.69 -28.03 10.52
N LEU A 183 -10.80 -28.78 11.17
CA LEU A 183 -9.65 -28.25 11.90
C LEU A 183 -8.41 -28.32 11.01
N PRO A 184 -7.61 -27.26 10.91
CA PRO A 184 -6.41 -27.28 10.09
C PRO A 184 -5.39 -28.30 10.61
N LYS A 185 -4.63 -28.90 9.69
CA LYS A 185 -3.52 -29.79 10.01
C LYS A 185 -2.42 -29.00 10.71
N ASN A 186 -1.86 -29.56 11.79
CA ASN A 186 -0.69 -28.97 12.42
C ASN A 186 0.44 -28.90 11.39
N THR A 187 1.01 -27.71 11.28
CA THR A 187 2.07 -27.43 10.33
C THR A 187 3.20 -26.75 11.07
N GLY A 188 4.43 -27.16 10.76
CA GLY A 188 5.63 -26.47 11.24
C GLY A 188 5.68 -25.02 10.77
N GLU A 189 6.78 -24.35 11.07
CA GLU A 189 6.99 -22.99 10.58
C GLU A 189 7.21 -23.03 9.06
N VAL A 190 6.24 -22.52 8.30
CA VAL A 190 6.28 -22.48 6.83
C VAL A 190 6.12 -21.04 6.37
N ALA A 191 6.94 -20.63 5.40
CA ALA A 191 6.86 -19.32 4.78
C ALA A 191 5.80 -19.29 3.66
N PHE A 192 5.20 -18.14 3.44
CA PHE A 192 4.34 -17.90 2.28
C PHE A 192 5.18 -17.89 1.00
N ALA A 193 4.54 -18.11 -0.14
CA ALA A 193 5.22 -18.17 -1.43
C ALA A 193 4.50 -17.36 -2.51
N ALA A 194 5.19 -17.13 -3.63
CA ALA A 194 4.68 -16.45 -4.82
C ALA A 194 4.42 -14.93 -4.69
N GLY A 195 4.88 -14.27 -3.61
CA GLY A 195 4.94 -12.82 -3.55
C GLY A 195 5.92 -12.27 -4.58
N SER A 196 5.50 -11.26 -5.36
CA SER A 196 6.36 -10.59 -6.35
C SER A 196 6.05 -9.10 -6.39
N ASP A 197 7.10 -8.28 -6.45
CA ASP A 197 7.00 -6.81 -6.54
C ASP A 197 6.63 -6.31 -7.94
N GLY A 198 6.55 -7.21 -8.94
CA GLY A 198 6.19 -6.85 -10.31
C GLY A 198 7.27 -6.04 -11.03
N GLN A 199 6.89 -5.40 -12.13
CA GLN A 199 7.76 -4.52 -12.92
C GLN A 199 7.28 -3.06 -12.81
N PRO A 200 8.15 -2.05 -12.87
CA PRO A 200 7.74 -0.66 -12.79
C PRO A 200 6.80 -0.28 -13.95
N SER A 201 5.69 0.42 -13.66
CA SER A 201 4.70 0.89 -14.64
C SER A 201 4.24 2.32 -14.35
N TYR A 202 5.06 3.29 -14.78
CA TYR A 202 4.87 4.70 -14.42
C TYR A 202 3.59 5.34 -14.99
N LYS A 203 3.03 4.80 -16.08
CA LYS A 203 1.87 5.42 -16.76
C LYS A 203 0.61 5.48 -15.90
N ASN A 204 0.28 4.39 -15.21
CA ASN A 204 -0.91 4.33 -14.35
C ASN A 204 -0.73 5.17 -13.09
N SER A 205 0.45 5.08 -12.49
CA SER A 205 0.79 5.78 -11.26
C SER A 205 0.86 7.30 -11.44
N LEU A 206 1.32 7.78 -12.61
CA LEU A 206 1.33 9.20 -12.95
C LEU A 206 -0.08 9.77 -13.14
N ALA A 207 -1.00 9.00 -13.73
CA ALA A 207 -2.39 9.43 -13.89
C ALA A 207 -3.10 9.64 -12.53
N GLN A 208 -2.68 8.91 -11.49
CA GLN A 208 -3.22 9.10 -10.13
C GLN A 208 -2.71 10.39 -9.48
N LEU A 209 -1.49 10.82 -9.81
CA LEU A 209 -0.92 12.07 -9.32
C LEU A 209 -1.43 13.31 -10.09
N GLU A 210 -2.07 13.12 -11.24
CA GLU A 210 -2.64 14.22 -12.04
C GLU A 210 -3.74 14.98 -11.28
N ASN A 211 -4.51 14.29 -10.44
CA ASN A 211 -5.60 14.89 -9.67
C ASN A 211 -5.13 15.58 -8.38
N GLU A 212 -3.84 15.52 -8.05
CA GLU A 212 -3.30 16.02 -6.79
C GLU A 212 -2.52 17.33 -6.98
N LEU A 213 -2.62 18.23 -5.98
CA LEU A 213 -1.92 19.50 -5.99
C LEU A 213 -0.44 19.31 -5.63
N ILE A 214 0.37 19.04 -6.66
CA ILE A 214 1.81 18.74 -6.52
C ILE A 214 2.66 19.80 -7.23
N ASN A 215 3.74 20.22 -6.57
CA ASN A 215 4.66 21.24 -7.11
C ASN A 215 5.87 20.61 -7.80
N LEU A 216 6.31 19.44 -7.34
CA LEU A 216 7.48 18.74 -7.87
C LEU A 216 7.16 17.25 -7.99
N VAL A 217 7.38 16.66 -9.16
CA VAL A 217 7.21 15.22 -9.38
C VAL A 217 8.57 14.56 -9.55
N LEU A 218 8.83 13.51 -8.78
CA LEU A 218 10.01 12.65 -8.88
C LEU A 218 9.62 11.27 -9.40
N LEU A 219 10.38 10.80 -10.39
CA LEU A 219 10.25 9.46 -10.97
C LEU A 219 11.43 8.62 -10.52
N ALA A 220 11.28 7.94 -9.40
CA ALA A 220 12.35 7.13 -8.82
C ALA A 220 12.49 5.82 -9.60
N GLY A 221 13.67 5.59 -10.19
CA GLY A 221 14.02 4.34 -10.89
C GLY A 221 13.56 4.23 -12.34
N GLN A 222 13.06 5.32 -12.95
CA GLN A 222 12.78 5.30 -14.39
C GLN A 222 14.11 5.28 -15.16
N ASP A 223 14.30 4.22 -15.96
CA ASP A 223 15.43 4.15 -16.89
C ASP A 223 15.29 5.23 -17.96
N VAL A 224 16.39 5.95 -18.22
CA VAL A 224 16.48 7.02 -19.23
C VAL A 224 16.11 6.55 -20.64
N SER A 225 16.17 5.24 -20.90
CA SER A 225 15.77 4.63 -22.18
C SER A 225 14.25 4.55 -22.39
N ASN A 226 13.44 4.66 -21.33
CA ASN A 226 11.96 4.72 -21.38
C ASN A 226 11.44 6.12 -21.02
N GLY A 227 12.24 7.16 -21.25
CA GLY A 227 11.95 8.56 -20.95
C GLY A 227 10.87 9.21 -21.82
N SER A 228 9.91 8.46 -22.35
CA SER A 228 8.68 9.03 -22.90
C SER A 228 7.77 9.39 -21.74
N ILE A 229 8.06 10.52 -21.09
CA ILE A 229 7.00 11.25 -20.37
C ILE A 229 5.99 11.58 -21.48
N PRO A 230 4.75 11.07 -21.45
CA PRO A 230 3.74 11.55 -22.36
C PRO A 230 3.57 13.02 -22.03
N ILE A 231 4.20 13.87 -22.85
CA ILE A 231 3.95 15.30 -22.85
C ILE A 231 2.47 15.38 -23.17
N LEU A 232 1.70 15.90 -22.21
CA LEU A 232 0.27 16.10 -22.35
C LEU A 232 0.00 16.88 -23.64
N PRO A 233 -1.04 16.55 -24.41
CA PRO A 233 -1.57 17.47 -25.43
C PRO A 233 -2.05 18.78 -24.80
#